data_AF-Q465N7-F1
#
_entry.id   AF-Q465N7-F1
#
_cell.length_a   1.000
_cell.length_b   1.000
_cell.length_c   1.000
_cell.angle_alpha   90.00
_cell.angle_beta   90.00
_cell.angle_gamma   90.00
#
_symmetry.space_group_name_H-M   'P 1'
#
loop_
_entity.id
_entity.type
_entity.pdbx_description
1 polymer ?
#
loop_
_entity_poly.entity_id
_entity_poly.type
_entity_poly.pdbx_seq_one_letter_code
_entity_poly.pdbx_strand_id
1 'polypeptide(L)'
;MSYKDTTNQESISYQALVDENHALKDEIQNLRVHLKDAEERERSLTEAQEISHIGNWCRNIETGEVRWSDEVYRIFGFKPQEFGVTYDMFLSRVHPDEREYLVEVVKQALDKKFFDAEYRIIRPDGVERILHEDIKVICNNENIPIRLNGTVQDITERKKA
;
A
#
# COMPACT_ATOMS: atom_id res chain seq x y z
N MET A 1 -38.84 26.58 48.99
CA MET A 1 -37.39 26.37 49.19
C MET A 1 -36.80 25.54 48.03
N SER A 2 -37.15 25.83 46.76
CA SER A 2 -36.91 24.91 45.62
C SER A 2 -36.42 25.62 44.34
N TYR A 3 -35.95 26.87 44.43
CA TYR A 3 -35.49 27.64 43.27
C TYR A 3 -33.96 27.73 43.16
N LYS A 4 -33.20 27.39 44.22
CA LYS A 4 -31.73 27.50 44.23
C LYS A 4 -31.03 26.25 43.70
N ASP A 5 -31.65 25.07 43.84
CA ASP A 5 -31.03 23.81 43.43
C ASP A 5 -31.05 23.60 41.91
N THR A 6 -32.11 24.05 41.23
CA THR A 6 -32.25 23.93 39.77
C THR A 6 -31.22 24.79 39.02
N THR A 7 -31.00 26.04 39.46
CA THR A 7 -30.02 26.95 38.84
C THR A 7 -28.58 26.46 39.02
N ASN A 8 -28.27 25.80 40.14
CA ASN A 8 -26.95 25.22 40.37
C ASN A 8 -26.70 24.00 39.47
N GLN A 9 -27.72 23.16 39.28
CA GLN A 9 -27.63 21.96 38.45
C GLN A 9 -27.54 22.28 36.95
N GLU A 10 -28.24 23.32 36.46
CA GLU A 10 -28.10 23.84 35.10
C GLU A 10 -26.71 24.44 34.84
N SER A 11 -26.15 25.17 35.81
CA SER A 11 -24.80 25.74 35.73
C SER A 11 -23.72 24.65 35.64
N ILE A 12 -23.84 23.59 36.45
CA ILE A 12 -22.93 22.42 36.40
C ILE A 12 -23.05 21.71 35.04
N SER A 13 -24.27 21.53 34.52
CA SER A 13 -24.49 20.92 33.20
C SER A 13 -23.90 21.74 32.05
N TYR A 14 -23.99 23.07 32.12
CA TYR A 14 -23.40 23.96 31.12
C TYR A 14 -21.87 23.92 31.16
N GLN A 15 -21.28 23.95 32.35
CA GLN A 15 -19.83 23.87 32.50
C GLN A 15 -19.29 22.54 31.97
N ALA A 16 -19.95 21.41 32.28
CA ALA A 16 -19.57 20.11 31.74
C ALA A 16 -19.61 20.07 30.21
N LEU A 17 -20.62 20.68 29.59
CA LEU A 17 -20.73 20.79 28.14
C LEU A 17 -19.62 21.67 27.53
N VAL A 18 -19.24 22.75 28.22
CA VAL A 18 -18.13 23.61 27.80
C VAL A 18 -16.81 22.85 27.86
N ASP A 19 -16.56 22.12 28.95
CA ASP A 19 -15.34 21.32 29.13
C ASP A 19 -15.25 20.20 28.06
N GLU A 20 -16.37 19.53 27.77
CA GLU A 20 -16.45 18.54 26.69
C GLU A 20 -16.19 19.17 25.31
N ASN A 21 -16.74 20.35 25.03
CA ASN A 21 -16.46 21.08 23.79
C ASN A 21 -14.99 21.50 23.67
N HIS A 22 -14.35 21.86 24.78
CA HIS A 22 -12.92 22.16 24.78
C HIS A 22 -12.10 20.90 24.50
N ALA A 23 -12.39 19.79 25.18
CA ALA A 23 -11.73 18.50 24.95
C ALA A 23 -11.88 18.04 23.48
N LEU A 24 -13.09 18.15 22.90
CA LEU A 24 -13.34 17.80 21.50
C LEU A 24 -12.55 18.69 20.53
N LYS A 25 -12.42 20.00 20.82
CA LYS A 25 -11.61 20.90 19.99
C LYS A 25 -10.13 20.52 20.01
N ASP A 26 -9.61 20.15 21.18
CA ASP A 26 -8.23 19.72 21.32
C ASP A 26 -7.99 18.39 20.60
N GLU A 27 -8.92 17.44 20.67
CA GLU A 27 -8.86 16.19 19.92
C GLU A 27 -8.90 16.42 18.40
N ILE A 28 -9.81 17.29 17.92
CA ILE A 28 -9.86 17.68 16.50
C ILE A 28 -8.53 18.30 16.05
N GLN A 29 -7.92 19.14 16.89
CA GLN A 29 -6.65 19.77 16.57
C GLN A 29 -5.53 18.73 16.51
N ASN A 30 -5.48 17.78 17.43
CA ASN A 30 -4.52 16.67 17.41
C ASN A 30 -4.70 15.79 16.16
N LEU A 31 -5.94 15.43 15.82
CA LEU A 31 -6.24 14.65 14.61
C LEU A 31 -5.78 15.37 13.33
N ARG A 32 -5.94 16.70 13.25
CA ARG A 32 -5.46 17.49 12.11
C ARG A 32 -3.94 17.48 11.99
N VAL A 33 -3.22 17.57 13.10
CA VAL A 33 -1.75 17.48 13.11
C VAL A 33 -1.32 16.10 12.63
N HIS A 34 -1.91 15.03 13.15
CA HIS A 34 -1.60 13.67 12.71
C HIS A 34 -1.93 13.40 11.25
N LEU A 35 -3.03 13.95 10.74
CA LEU A 35 -3.39 13.84 9.33
C LEU A 35 -2.34 14.52 8.45
N LYS A 36 -1.95 15.75 8.80
CA LYS A 36 -0.92 16.49 8.06
C LYS A 36 0.42 15.76 8.04
N ASP A 37 0.85 15.23 9.20
CA ASP A 37 2.07 14.43 9.29
C ASP A 37 2.00 13.16 8.43
N ALA A 38 0.84 12.51 8.36
CA ALA A 38 0.64 11.34 7.52
C ALA A 38 0.71 11.68 6.02
N GLU A 39 0.07 12.78 5.60
CA GLU A 39 0.12 13.27 4.22
C GLU A 39 1.54 13.64 3.79
N GLU A 40 2.32 14.29 4.65
CA GLU A 40 3.72 14.65 4.36
C GLU A 40 4.62 13.40 4.22
N ARG A 41 4.39 12.37 5.04
CA ARG A 41 5.10 11.09 4.94
C ARG A 41 4.72 10.32 3.68
N GLU A 42 3.44 10.29 3.34
CA GLU A 42 2.95 9.64 2.12
C GLU A 42 3.52 10.30 0.87
N ARG A 43 3.55 11.64 0.83
CA ARG A 43 4.20 12.38 -0.26
C ARG A 43 5.68 12.04 -0.38
N SER A 44 6.42 12.11 0.73
CA SER A 44 7.86 11.81 0.74
C SER A 44 8.14 10.37 0.28
N LEU A 45 7.29 9.42 0.67
CA LEU A 45 7.40 8.03 0.22
C LEU A 45 7.15 7.90 -1.28
N THR A 46 6.11 8.57 -1.79
CA THR A 46 5.77 8.56 -3.22
C THR A 46 6.90 9.16 -4.07
N GLU A 47 7.45 10.29 -3.66
CA GLU A 47 8.61 10.92 -4.31
C GLU A 47 9.83 9.98 -4.32
N ALA A 48 10.11 9.31 -3.20
CA ALA A 48 11.21 8.35 -3.11
C ALA A 48 11.01 7.14 -4.05
N GLN A 49 9.77 6.63 -4.15
CA GLN A 49 9.41 5.54 -5.07
C GLN A 49 9.65 5.94 -6.54
N GLU A 50 9.20 7.14 -6.92
CA GLU A 50 9.38 7.70 -8.26
C GLU A 50 10.86 7.87 -8.62
N ILE A 51 11.65 8.47 -7.72
CA ILE A 51 13.09 8.73 -7.97
C ILE A 51 13.88 7.42 -8.14
N SER A 52 13.53 6.39 -7.38
CA SER A 52 14.24 5.11 -7.40
C SER A 52 13.64 4.08 -8.36
N HIS A 53 12.56 4.43 -9.06
CA HIS A 53 11.77 3.54 -9.90
C HIS A 53 11.41 2.23 -9.21
N ILE A 54 11.02 2.32 -7.92
CA ILE A 54 10.58 1.19 -7.12
C ILE A 54 9.14 1.40 -6.68
N GLY A 55 8.26 0.48 -7.06
CA GLY A 55 6.88 0.44 -6.61
C GLY A 55 6.66 -0.65 -5.58
N ASN A 56 5.59 -0.54 -4.80
CA ASN A 56 5.16 -1.60 -3.90
C ASN A 56 3.79 -2.14 -4.28
N TRP A 57 3.55 -3.40 -3.98
CA TRP A 57 2.27 -4.05 -4.23
C TRP A 57 1.92 -5.01 -3.11
N CYS A 58 0.64 -5.35 -3.03
CA CYS A 58 0.18 -6.44 -2.18
C CYS A 58 -0.88 -7.28 -2.86
N ARG A 59 -0.94 -8.55 -2.48
CA ARG A 59 -1.98 -9.49 -2.91
C ARG A 59 -2.54 -10.20 -1.70
N ASN A 60 -3.83 -10.04 -1.46
CA ASN A 60 -4.55 -10.85 -0.50
C ASN A 60 -4.81 -12.24 -1.12
N ILE A 61 -4.38 -13.30 -0.44
CA ILE A 61 -4.49 -14.67 -0.95
C ILE A 61 -5.93 -15.18 -0.80
N GLU A 62 -6.63 -14.77 0.25
CA GLU A 62 -8.00 -15.21 0.56
C GLU A 62 -9.02 -14.56 -0.37
N THR A 63 -8.90 -13.24 -0.59
CA THR A 63 -9.85 -12.49 -1.43
C THR A 63 -9.41 -12.40 -2.89
N GLY A 64 -8.14 -12.66 -3.19
CA GLY A 64 -7.55 -12.45 -4.50
C GLY A 64 -7.30 -10.98 -4.85
N GLU A 65 -7.63 -10.03 -3.97
CA GLU A 65 -7.44 -8.60 -4.19
C GLU A 65 -5.96 -8.27 -4.38
N VAL A 66 -5.65 -7.51 -5.42
CA VAL A 66 -4.30 -6.99 -5.70
C VAL A 66 -4.33 -5.48 -5.64
N ARG A 67 -3.31 -4.88 -5.00
CA ARG A 67 -3.10 -3.44 -4.99
C ARG A 67 -1.70 -3.11 -5.44
N TRP A 68 -1.61 -2.08 -6.26
CA TRP A 68 -0.37 -1.52 -6.78
C TRP A 68 -0.23 -0.08 -6.30
N SER A 69 0.99 0.30 -5.92
CA SER A 69 1.32 1.72 -5.79
C SER A 69 1.31 2.39 -7.16
N ASP A 70 1.18 3.71 -7.17
CA ASP A 70 1.17 4.49 -8.40
C ASP A 70 2.42 4.26 -9.24
N GLU A 71 3.57 4.04 -8.60
CA GLU A 71 4.81 3.73 -9.30
C GLU A 71 4.80 2.37 -9.98
N VAL A 72 4.13 1.35 -9.43
CA VAL A 72 3.98 0.07 -10.14
C VAL A 72 3.18 0.26 -11.44
N TYR A 73 2.12 1.07 -11.44
CA TYR A 73 1.43 1.40 -12.70
C TYR A 73 2.38 2.03 -13.72
N ARG A 74 3.21 2.99 -13.30
CA ARG A 74 4.16 3.68 -14.18
C ARG A 74 5.25 2.72 -14.70
N ILE A 75 5.79 1.85 -13.85
CA ILE A 75 6.73 0.79 -14.23
C ILE A 75 6.13 -0.13 -15.30
N PHE A 76 4.83 -0.42 -15.23
CA PHE A 76 4.13 -1.24 -16.22
C PHE A 76 3.60 -0.44 -17.43
N GLY A 77 3.83 0.87 -17.49
CA GLY A 77 3.44 1.74 -18.60
C GLY A 77 1.97 2.18 -18.59
N PHE A 78 1.33 2.20 -17.42
CA PHE A 78 -0.05 2.62 -17.23
C PHE A 78 -0.14 3.94 -16.47
N LYS A 79 -1.32 4.59 -16.51
CA LYS A 79 -1.60 5.70 -15.59
C LYS A 79 -1.91 5.15 -14.19
N PRO A 80 -1.51 5.87 -13.12
CA PRO A 80 -1.86 5.48 -11.76
C PRO A 80 -3.36 5.24 -11.59
N GLN A 81 -3.71 4.12 -10.98
CA GLN A 81 -5.09 3.72 -10.64
C GLN A 81 -6.07 3.71 -11.84
N GLU A 82 -5.56 3.53 -13.07
CA GLU A 82 -6.37 3.53 -14.30
C GLU A 82 -7.42 2.41 -14.32
N PHE A 83 -7.13 1.28 -13.68
CA PHE A 83 -8.00 0.12 -13.61
C PHE A 83 -7.73 -0.70 -12.34
N GLY A 84 -8.67 -1.57 -11.97
CA GLY A 84 -8.46 -2.53 -10.89
C GLY A 84 -7.47 -3.62 -11.32
N VAL A 85 -6.30 -3.64 -10.69
CA VAL A 85 -5.25 -4.62 -11.00
C VAL A 85 -5.69 -6.03 -10.61
N THR A 86 -5.38 -6.98 -11.48
CA THR A 86 -5.53 -8.41 -11.20
C THR A 86 -4.20 -9.12 -11.39
N TYR A 87 -4.06 -10.29 -10.76
CA TYR A 87 -2.89 -11.14 -10.93
C TYR A 87 -2.72 -11.61 -12.39
N ASP A 88 -3.83 -11.88 -13.09
CA ASP A 88 -3.79 -12.28 -14.50
C ASP A 88 -3.33 -11.13 -15.42
N MET A 89 -3.72 -9.89 -15.11
CA MET A 89 -3.22 -8.71 -15.84
C MET A 89 -1.70 -8.60 -15.68
N PHE A 90 -1.19 -8.74 -14.45
CA PHE A 90 0.24 -8.79 -14.19
C PHE A 90 0.94 -9.86 -15.04
N LEU A 91 0.46 -11.12 -14.97
CA LEU A 91 1.02 -12.24 -15.73
C LEU A 91 0.98 -12.01 -17.24
N SER A 92 -0.05 -11.33 -17.75
CA SER A 92 -0.17 -11.00 -19.18
C SER A 92 0.95 -10.06 -19.67
N ARG A 93 1.55 -9.28 -18.77
CA ARG A 93 2.65 -8.36 -19.08
C ARG A 93 4.02 -8.99 -18.92
N VAL A 94 4.15 -10.04 -18.12
CA VAL A 94 5.39 -10.82 -18.03
C VAL A 94 5.71 -11.40 -19.41
N HIS A 95 6.99 -11.34 -19.80
CA HIS A 95 7.48 -11.88 -21.06
C HIS A 95 7.06 -13.35 -21.20
N PRO A 96 6.48 -13.79 -22.35
CA PRO A 96 5.92 -15.14 -22.50
C PRO A 96 6.87 -16.26 -22.06
N ASP A 97 8.16 -16.15 -22.42
CA ASP A 97 9.20 -17.14 -22.09
C ASP A 97 9.47 -17.30 -20.58
N GLU A 98 9.06 -16.33 -19.76
CA GLU A 98 9.36 -16.29 -18.34
C GLU A 98 8.14 -16.55 -17.44
N ARG A 99 6.93 -16.62 -18.02
CA ARG A 99 5.69 -16.79 -17.24
C ARG A 99 5.66 -18.08 -16.43
N GLU A 100 5.98 -19.20 -17.07
CA GLU A 100 5.99 -20.52 -16.40
C GLU A 100 7.05 -20.58 -15.30
N TYR A 101 8.22 -20.02 -15.57
CA TYR A 101 9.29 -19.88 -14.58
C TYR A 101 8.82 -19.08 -13.37
N LEU A 102 8.22 -17.91 -13.60
CA LEU A 102 7.78 -17.04 -12.51
C LEU A 102 6.70 -17.70 -11.63
N VAL A 103 5.74 -18.41 -12.24
CA VAL A 103 4.68 -19.14 -11.50
C VAL A 103 5.28 -20.21 -10.60
N GLU A 104 6.21 -21.02 -11.12
CA GLU A 104 6.85 -22.08 -10.36
C GLU A 104 7.69 -21.51 -9.21
N VAL A 105 8.40 -20.42 -9.48
CA VAL A 105 9.24 -19.77 -8.49
C VAL A 105 8.41 -19.13 -7.37
N VAL A 106 7.30 -18.46 -7.68
CA VAL A 106 6.36 -17.94 -6.67
C VAL A 106 5.77 -19.07 -5.83
N LYS A 107 5.50 -20.22 -6.42
CA LYS A 107 5.02 -21.39 -5.68
C LYS A 107 6.05 -21.90 -4.67
N GLN A 108 7.32 -21.97 -5.07
CA GLN A 108 8.43 -22.35 -4.17
C GLN A 108 8.73 -21.28 -3.11
N ALA A 109 8.47 -20.01 -3.41
CA ALA A 109 8.64 -18.89 -2.48
C ALA A 109 7.71 -18.96 -1.27
N LEU A 110 6.52 -19.56 -1.43
CA LEU A 110 5.56 -19.71 -0.33
C LEU A 110 6.15 -20.51 0.84
N ASP A 111 7.00 -21.49 0.56
CA ASP A 111 7.65 -22.31 1.58
C ASP A 111 8.80 -21.56 2.27
N LYS A 112 9.53 -20.73 1.52
CA LYS A 112 10.69 -19.94 2.04
C LYS A 112 10.29 -18.62 2.70
N LYS A 113 9.03 -18.19 2.51
CA LYS A 113 8.45 -16.91 2.99
C LYS A 113 9.11 -15.63 2.49
N PHE A 114 10.11 -15.74 1.64
CA PHE A 114 10.81 -14.65 1.00
C PHE A 114 11.26 -15.08 -0.39
N PHE A 115 11.25 -14.15 -1.33
CA PHE A 115 11.65 -14.39 -2.69
C PHE A 115 12.20 -13.13 -3.35
N ASP A 116 13.18 -13.35 -4.22
CA ASP A 116 13.91 -12.38 -5.02
C ASP A 116 13.99 -12.94 -6.45
N ALA A 117 13.58 -12.16 -7.46
CA ALA A 117 13.84 -12.50 -8.85
C ALA A 117 13.98 -11.29 -9.74
N GLU A 118 14.63 -11.54 -10.88
CA GLU A 118 14.61 -10.65 -12.03
C GLU A 118 13.81 -11.30 -13.16
N TYR A 119 12.97 -10.50 -13.83
CA TYR A 119 12.20 -10.94 -15.01
C TYR A 119 11.90 -9.75 -15.91
N ARG A 120 11.47 -10.05 -17.13
CA ARG A 120 11.13 -9.10 -18.17
C ARG A 120 9.62 -8.92 -18.26
N ILE A 121 9.21 -7.68 -18.50
CA ILE A 121 7.85 -7.33 -18.88
C ILE A 121 7.82 -6.67 -20.24
N ILE A 122 6.68 -6.76 -20.92
CA ILE A 122 6.38 -6.04 -22.14
C ILE A 122 5.25 -5.04 -21.84
N ARG A 123 5.59 -3.75 -21.90
CA ARG A 123 4.64 -2.65 -21.68
C ARG A 123 3.61 -2.56 -22.82
N PRO A 124 2.48 -1.84 -22.63
CA PRO A 124 1.49 -1.61 -23.70
C PRO A 124 2.05 -0.98 -24.98
N ASP A 125 3.12 -0.18 -24.86
CA ASP A 125 3.85 0.43 -25.97
C ASP A 125 4.83 -0.53 -26.68
N GLY A 126 4.94 -1.78 -26.20
CA GLY A 126 5.85 -2.80 -26.72
C GLY A 126 7.28 -2.71 -26.17
N VAL A 127 7.58 -1.74 -25.31
CA VAL A 127 8.93 -1.60 -24.72
C VAL A 127 9.13 -2.69 -23.68
N GLU A 128 10.23 -3.43 -23.82
CA GLU A 128 10.68 -4.39 -22.82
C GLU A 128 11.36 -3.68 -21.64
N ARG A 129 11.04 -4.12 -20.42
CA ARG A 129 11.70 -3.68 -19.18
C ARG A 129 12.17 -4.88 -18.37
N ILE A 130 13.29 -4.73 -17.69
CA ILE A 130 13.83 -5.72 -16.74
C ILE A 130 13.47 -5.23 -15.34
N LEU A 131 12.71 -6.05 -14.62
CA LEU A 131 12.28 -5.77 -13.27
C LEU A 131 13.03 -6.65 -12.29
N HIS A 132 13.29 -6.12 -11.11
CA HIS A 132 13.74 -6.86 -9.94
C HIS A 132 12.62 -6.82 -8.89
N GLU A 133 12.26 -7.97 -8.33
CA GLU A 133 11.12 -8.11 -7.43
C GLU A 133 11.51 -8.84 -6.14
N ASP A 134 11.16 -8.22 -5.01
CA ASP A 134 11.26 -8.81 -3.68
C ASP A 134 9.86 -9.07 -3.14
N ILE A 135 9.62 -10.27 -2.60
CA ILE A 135 8.32 -10.67 -2.05
C ILE A 135 8.50 -11.20 -0.64
N LYS A 136 7.65 -10.74 0.27
CA LYS A 136 7.47 -11.25 1.61
C LYS A 136 6.10 -11.89 1.78
N VAL A 137 6.08 -13.11 2.30
CA VAL A 137 4.85 -13.83 2.65
C VAL A 137 4.45 -13.49 4.08
N ILE A 138 3.21 -13.04 4.25
CA ILE A 138 2.59 -12.79 5.55
C ILE A 138 1.67 -13.96 5.87
N CYS A 139 1.91 -14.61 7.00
CA CYS A 139 1.12 -15.73 7.49
C CYS A 139 0.25 -15.33 8.69
N ASN A 140 -0.82 -16.09 8.92
CA ASN A 140 -1.60 -16.02 10.16
C ASN A 140 -0.89 -16.74 11.32
N ASN A 141 -1.55 -16.80 12.49
CA ASN A 141 -1.01 -17.44 13.70
C ASN A 141 -0.79 -18.97 13.56
N GLU A 142 -1.45 -19.61 12.60
CA GLU A 142 -1.31 -21.03 12.27
C GLU A 142 -0.25 -21.26 11.17
N ASN A 143 0.51 -20.22 10.82
CA ASN A 143 1.55 -20.24 9.81
C ASN A 143 1.04 -20.42 8.36
N ILE A 144 -0.25 -20.18 8.12
CA ILE A 144 -0.87 -20.25 6.80
C ILE A 144 -0.69 -18.92 6.06
N PRO A 145 -0.19 -18.90 4.80
CA PRO A 145 -0.08 -17.69 4.00
C PRO A 145 -1.44 -17.01 3.76
N ILE A 146 -1.55 -15.73 4.11
CA ILE A 146 -2.78 -14.92 3.91
C ILE A 146 -2.57 -13.72 2.98
N ARG A 147 -1.32 -13.23 2.87
CA ARG A 147 -1.01 -12.06 2.05
C ARG A 147 0.42 -12.11 1.53
N LEU A 148 0.62 -11.62 0.31
CA LEU A 148 1.93 -11.33 -0.26
C LEU A 148 2.10 -9.81 -0.28
N ASN A 149 3.26 -9.33 0.17
CA ASN A 149 3.68 -7.96 0.00
C ASN A 149 4.98 -7.98 -0.80
N GLY A 150 5.11 -7.12 -1.80
CA GLY A 150 6.34 -7.04 -2.57
C GLY A 150 6.71 -5.64 -3.00
N THR A 151 7.94 -5.51 -3.45
CA THR A 151 8.46 -4.35 -4.16
C THR A 151 8.93 -4.79 -5.53
N VAL A 152 8.78 -3.91 -6.51
CA VAL A 152 9.29 -4.14 -7.87
C VAL A 152 10.04 -2.90 -8.31
N GLN A 153 11.27 -3.09 -8.80
CA GLN A 153 12.13 -2.02 -9.28
C GLN A 153 12.42 -2.18 -10.76
N ASP A 154 12.29 -1.10 -11.54
CA ASP A 154 12.77 -1.09 -12.93
C ASP A 154 14.30 -0.93 -12.95
N ILE A 155 14.99 -2.01 -13.26
CA ILE A 155 16.46 -2.07 -13.33
C ILE A 155 16.98 -2.07 -14.77
N THR A 156 16.12 -1.74 -15.74
CA THR A 156 16.45 -1.80 -17.17
C THR A 156 17.70 -0.98 -17.50
N GLU A 157 17.77 0.26 -17.01
CA GLU A 157 18.91 1.15 -17.30
C GLU A 157 20.19 0.66 -16.61
N ARG A 158 20.07 0.08 -15.39
CA ARG A 158 21.21 -0.52 -14.67
C ARG A 158 21.80 -1.73 -15.40
N LYS A 159 20.98 -2.51 -16.11
CA LYS A 159 21.42 -3.70 -16.86
C LYS A 159 21.95 -3.38 -18.27
N LYS A 160 21.62 -2.20 -18.81
CA LYS A 160 22.11 -1.73 -20.11
C LYS A 160 23.48 -1.02 -20.04
N ALA A 161 23.89 -0.60 -18.84
CA ALA A 161 25.15 0.11 -18.58
C ALA A 161 26.37 -0.82 -18.51
#